data_AF-A0A397EVI9-F1
#
_entry.id   AF-A0A397EVI9-F1
#
_cell.length_a   1.000
_cell.length_b   1.000
_cell.length_c   1.000
_cell.angle_alpha   90.00
_cell.angle_beta   90.00
_cell.angle_gamma   90.00
#
_symmetry.space_group_name_H-M   'P 1'
#
loop_
_entity.id
_entity.type
_entity.pdbx_description
1 polymer ?
#
loop_
_entity_poly.entity_id
_entity_poly.type
_entity_poly.pdbx_seq_one_letter_code
_entity_poly.pdbx_strand_id
1 'polypeptide(L)'
;MAATYVTHEIRDNFFHAQRSVAANKMCFDCERRSPMWATVSFGTFMCLDCSGYHRRMGVHVSFVRSTDMDEWTEEQLLLMQLGGNSEARKFFKQHGVSDMMNVHTHQPLRYM
;
A
#
# COMPACT_ATOMS: atom_id res chain seq x y z
N MET A 1 1.41 5.38 -26.02
CA MET A 1 0.22 4.53 -25.81
C MET A 1 -0.55 5.14 -24.65
N ALA A 2 -1.85 5.38 -24.79
CA ALA A 2 -2.66 5.84 -23.66
C ALA A 2 -2.75 4.70 -22.63
N ALA A 3 -2.64 5.01 -21.35
CA ALA A 3 -2.88 4.02 -20.31
C ALA A 3 -4.36 3.65 -20.32
N THR A 4 -4.67 2.35 -20.47
CA THR A 4 -6.04 1.85 -20.37
C THR A 4 -6.33 1.55 -18.91
N TYR A 5 -7.26 2.32 -18.33
CA TYR A 5 -7.74 2.10 -16.97
C TYR A 5 -8.84 1.04 -16.95
N VAL A 6 -8.89 0.26 -15.88
CA VAL A 6 -9.98 -0.68 -15.63
C VAL A 6 -11.24 0.06 -15.19
N THR A 7 -12.40 -0.58 -15.33
CA THR A 7 -13.65 -0.04 -14.78
C THR A 7 -13.63 -0.04 -13.24
N HIS A 8 -14.43 0.85 -12.63
CA HIS A 8 -14.61 0.88 -11.17
C HIS A 8 -15.10 -0.48 -10.63
N GLU A 9 -15.98 -1.17 -11.35
CA GLU A 9 -16.45 -2.50 -10.95
C GLU A 9 -15.30 -3.53 -10.85
N ILE A 10 -14.41 -3.57 -11.84
CA ILE A 10 -13.25 -4.46 -11.82
C ILE A 10 -12.33 -4.11 -10.65
N ARG A 11 -12.02 -2.82 -10.46
CA ARG A 11 -11.20 -2.32 -9.36
C ARG A 11 -11.79 -2.68 -8.00
N ASP A 12 -13.08 -2.45 -7.80
CA ASP A 12 -13.75 -2.62 -6.51
C ASP A 12 -13.86 -4.11 -6.13
N ASN A 13 -14.19 -4.97 -7.11
CA ASN A 13 -14.21 -6.42 -6.93
C ASN A 13 -12.81 -6.95 -6.59
N PHE A 14 -11.77 -6.47 -7.29
CA PHE A 14 -10.39 -6.84 -7.01
C PHE A 14 -9.98 -6.48 -5.58
N PHE A 15 -10.18 -5.23 -5.16
CA PHE A 15 -9.77 -4.80 -3.82
C PHE A 15 -10.65 -5.38 -2.72
N HIS A 16 -11.92 -5.71 -3.00
CA HIS A 16 -12.76 -6.47 -2.08
C HIS A 16 -12.15 -7.87 -1.81
N ALA A 17 -11.68 -8.56 -2.85
CA ALA A 17 -10.99 -9.83 -2.69
C ALA A 17 -9.66 -9.67 -1.91
N GLN A 18 -8.86 -8.65 -2.23
CA GLN A 18 -7.58 -8.40 -1.53
C GLN A 18 -7.76 -8.11 -0.03
N ARG A 19 -8.85 -7.43 0.35
CA ARG A 19 -9.20 -7.16 1.76
C ARG A 19 -9.58 -8.42 2.55
N SER A 20 -9.85 -9.54 1.89
CA SER A 20 -10.11 -10.82 2.57
C SER A 20 -8.82 -11.49 3.07
N VAL A 21 -7.66 -11.15 2.49
CA VAL A 21 -6.34 -11.65 2.92
C VAL A 21 -5.96 -11.06 4.27
N ALA A 22 -5.66 -11.92 5.25
CA ALA A 22 -5.43 -11.50 6.63
C ALA A 22 -4.32 -10.44 6.77
N ALA A 23 -3.19 -10.60 6.07
CA ALA A 23 -2.07 -9.66 6.12
C ALA A 23 -2.40 -8.27 5.53
N ASN A 24 -3.32 -8.20 4.57
CA ASN A 24 -3.73 -6.94 3.93
C ASN A 24 -4.74 -6.15 4.77
N LYS A 25 -5.27 -6.73 5.86
CA LYS A 25 -6.19 -6.04 6.79
C LYS A 25 -5.48 -5.09 7.75
N MET A 26 -4.15 -5.09 7.74
CA MET A 26 -3.31 -4.26 8.61
C MET A 26 -2.38 -3.45 7.73
N CYS A 27 -2.24 -2.15 8.03
CA CYS A 27 -1.28 -1.28 7.38
C CYS A 27 0.12 -1.91 7.42
N PHE A 28 0.80 -1.87 6.29
CA PHE A 28 2.15 -2.38 6.15
C PHE A 28 3.10 -1.71 7.15
N ASP A 29 3.07 -0.38 7.27
CA ASP A 29 4.06 0.35 8.08
C ASP A 29 3.71 0.53 9.56
N CYS A 30 2.43 0.77 9.90
CA CYS A 30 2.03 1.11 11.28
C CYS A 30 0.96 0.18 11.88
N GLU A 31 0.58 -0.88 11.18
CA GLU A 31 -0.36 -1.90 11.65
C GLU A 31 -1.77 -1.38 12.01
N ARG A 32 -2.13 -0.17 11.60
CA ARG A 32 -3.53 0.29 11.69
C ARG A 32 -4.44 -0.59 10.82
N ARG A 33 -5.61 -0.95 11.34
CA ARG A 33 -6.60 -1.79 10.66
C ARG A 33 -7.18 -1.12 9.42
N SER A 34 -7.67 -1.95 8.50
CA SER A 34 -8.43 -1.57 7.31
C SER A 34 -7.73 -0.50 6.45
N PRO A 35 -6.49 -0.76 5.97
CA PRO A 35 -5.83 0.15 5.05
C PRO A 35 -6.63 0.26 3.74
N MET A 36 -6.87 1.50 3.28
CA MET A 36 -7.55 1.79 2.01
C MET A 36 -6.63 2.44 0.96
N TRP A 37 -5.34 2.55 1.27
CA TRP A 37 -4.31 3.05 0.36
C TRP A 37 -3.32 1.95 0.07
N ALA A 38 -2.62 2.08 -1.06
CA ALA A 38 -1.63 1.12 -1.49
C ALA A 38 -0.43 1.81 -2.14
N THR A 39 0.72 1.14 -2.09
CA THR A 39 1.85 1.46 -2.96
C THR A 39 1.89 0.42 -4.07
N VAL A 40 1.80 0.87 -5.32
CA VAL A 40 1.97 -0.02 -6.48
C VAL A 40 3.42 -0.52 -6.54
N SER A 41 4.38 0.35 -6.24
CA SER A 41 5.81 0.06 -6.29
C SER A 41 6.23 -1.15 -5.47
N PHE A 42 5.57 -1.40 -4.33
CA PHE A 42 5.89 -2.52 -3.43
C PHE A 42 4.76 -3.54 -3.31
N GLY A 43 3.63 -3.32 -3.99
CA GLY A 43 2.45 -4.17 -3.87
C GLY A 43 1.86 -4.22 -2.47
N THR A 44 1.97 -3.15 -1.67
CA THR A 44 1.56 -3.13 -0.25
C THR A 44 0.35 -2.26 0.03
N PHE A 45 -0.38 -2.58 1.09
CA PHE A 45 -1.53 -1.84 1.61
C PHE A 45 -1.16 -1.07 2.88
N MET A 46 -1.54 0.20 2.94
CA MET A 46 -1.22 1.13 4.03
C MET A 46 -2.39 2.06 4.38
N CYS A 47 -2.32 2.70 5.55
CA CYS A 47 -3.32 3.66 6.00
C CYS A 47 -3.13 5.03 5.35
N LEU A 48 -4.10 5.92 5.54
CA LEU A 48 -4.05 7.29 5.01
C LEU A 48 -2.80 8.04 5.49
N ASP A 49 -2.49 7.94 6.78
CA ASP A 49 -1.37 8.65 7.39
C ASP A 49 -0.05 8.23 6.73
N CYS A 50 0.22 6.92 6.64
CA CYS A 50 1.42 6.36 6.00
C CYS A 50 1.46 6.70 4.50
N SER A 51 0.31 6.72 3.82
CA SER A 51 0.24 7.17 2.42
C SER A 51 0.78 8.60 2.24
N GLY A 52 0.56 9.49 3.22
CA GLY A 52 1.10 10.84 3.21
C GLY A 52 2.62 10.89 3.33
N TYR A 53 3.22 10.00 4.13
CA TYR A 53 4.68 9.85 4.19
C TYR A 53 5.25 9.33 2.88
N HIS A 54 4.61 8.33 2.28
CA HIS A 54 5.04 7.77 1.00
C HIS A 54 4.96 8.79 -0.14
N ARG A 55 3.93 9.64 -0.15
CA ARG A 55 3.82 10.73 -1.14
C ARG A 55 4.98 11.73 -1.05
N ARG A 56 5.54 11.99 0.13
CA ARG A 56 6.70 12.87 0.31
C ARG A 56 7.99 12.31 -0.31
N MET A 57 8.10 10.99 -0.49
CA MET A 57 9.26 10.36 -1.13
C MET A 57 9.28 10.56 -2.65
N GLY A 58 8.13 10.90 -3.25
CA GLY A 58 7.98 11.05 -4.69
C GLY A 58 7.66 9.75 -5.42
N VAL A 59 7.02 9.88 -6.59
CA VAL A 59 6.41 8.76 -7.34
C VAL A 59 7.41 7.72 -7.86
N HIS A 60 8.67 8.14 -8.07
CA HIS A 60 9.75 7.28 -8.52
C HIS A 60 10.26 6.34 -7.41
N VAL A 61 9.97 6.66 -6.15
CA VAL A 61 10.28 5.79 -4.99
C VAL A 61 9.04 5.01 -4.58
N SER A 62 7.92 5.70 -4.37
CA SER A 62 6.67 5.08 -3.95
C SER A 62 5.49 5.65 -4.69
N PHE A 63 4.93 4.84 -5.57
CA PHE A 63 3.75 5.20 -6.34
C PHE A 63 2.47 4.87 -5.56
N VAL A 64 1.89 5.90 -4.95
CA VAL A 64 0.76 5.79 -4.02
C VAL A 64 -0.58 5.95 -4.74
N ARG A 65 -1.51 5.03 -4.45
CA ARG A 65 -2.89 5.05 -4.95
C ARG A 65 -3.88 4.73 -3.82
N SER A 66 -5.06 5.35 -3.85
CA SER A 66 -6.21 4.93 -3.06
C SER A 66 -6.91 3.75 -3.76
N THR A 67 -7.39 2.79 -2.99
CA THR A 67 -8.02 1.57 -3.51
C THR A 67 -9.48 1.79 -3.93
N ASP A 68 -10.07 2.93 -3.59
CA ASP A 68 -11.49 3.27 -3.74
C ASP A 68 -11.75 4.55 -4.56
N MET A 69 -10.83 5.52 -4.55
CA MET A 69 -10.99 6.82 -5.23
C MET A 69 -10.18 6.93 -6.52
N ASP A 70 -8.99 6.31 -6.58
CA ASP A 70 -8.13 6.44 -7.77
C ASP A 70 -8.51 5.45 -8.89
N GLU A 71 -8.16 5.80 -10.13
CA GLU A 71 -8.18 4.92 -11.28
C GLU A 71 -6.95 4.00 -11.28
N TRP A 72 -7.15 2.77 -11.75
CA TRP A 72 -6.12 1.72 -11.77
C TRP A 72 -6.00 1.12 -13.18
N THR A 73 -4.78 0.72 -13.56
CA THR A 73 -4.56 -0.06 -14.79
C THR A 73 -4.49 -1.55 -14.47
N GLU A 74 -4.70 -2.41 -15.46
CA GLU A 74 -4.57 -3.87 -15.29
C GLU A 74 -3.20 -4.29 -14.77
N GLU A 75 -2.13 -3.66 -15.27
CA GLU A 75 -0.76 -3.89 -14.81
C GLU A 75 -0.60 -3.57 -13.31
N GLN A 76 -1.20 -2.47 -12.85
CA GLN A 76 -1.15 -2.10 -11.44
C GLN A 76 -1.91 -3.10 -10.57
N LEU A 77 -3.07 -3.59 -11.03
CA LEU A 77 -3.82 -4.64 -10.31
C LEU A 77 -3.01 -5.95 -10.24
N LEU A 78 -2.32 -6.32 -11.32
CA LEU A 78 -1.45 -7.50 -11.35
C LEU A 78 -0.29 -7.36 -10.36
N LEU A 79 0.35 -6.20 -10.27
CA LEU A 79 1.40 -5.94 -9.28
C LEU A 79 0.87 -6.07 -7.84
N MET A 80 -0.34 -5.56 -7.58
CA MET A 80 -0.99 -5.73 -6.27
C MET A 80 -1.35 -7.20 -5.99
N GLN A 81 -1.69 -7.98 -7.02
CA GLN A 81 -2.00 -9.41 -6.88
C GLN A 81 -0.76 -10.26 -6.57
N LEU A 82 0.38 -9.95 -7.22
CA LEU A 82 1.65 -10.63 -7.02
C LEU A 82 2.34 -10.24 -5.72
N GLY A 83 2.04 -9.05 -5.20
CA GLY A 83 2.54 -8.56 -3.92
C GLY A 83 1.69 -9.00 -2.72
N GLY A 84 1.20 -8.01 -1.98
CA GLY A 84 0.51 -8.18 -0.71
C GLY A 84 1.45 -8.01 0.49
N ASN A 85 0.86 -7.63 1.62
CA ASN A 85 1.62 -7.27 2.82
C ASN A 85 2.42 -8.45 3.39
N SER A 86 1.93 -9.69 3.21
CA SER A 86 2.65 -10.89 3.67
C SER A 86 3.96 -11.08 2.93
N GLU A 87 3.91 -11.06 1.58
CA GLU A 87 5.11 -11.28 0.75
C GLU A 87 6.11 -10.14 0.90
N ALA A 88 5.63 -8.90 0.99
CA ALA A 88 6.49 -7.77 1.29
C ALA A 88 7.20 -7.94 2.64
N ARG A 89 6.47 -8.25 3.73
CA ARG A 89 7.09 -8.48 5.06
C ARG A 89 8.14 -9.57 5.03
N LYS A 90 7.85 -10.67 4.34
CA LYS A 90 8.79 -11.78 4.15
C LYS A 90 10.04 -11.33 3.41
N PHE A 91 9.89 -10.61 2.30
CA PHE A 91 11.00 -10.09 1.51
C PHE A 91 11.90 -9.18 2.35
N PHE A 92 11.32 -8.18 3.02
CA PHE A 92 12.09 -7.23 3.85
C PHE A 92 12.79 -7.93 5.02
N LYS A 93 12.13 -8.87 5.69
CA LYS A 93 12.74 -9.65 6.77
C LYS A 93 13.93 -10.50 6.29
N GLN A 94 13.82 -11.11 5.11
CA GLN A 94 14.91 -11.87 4.51
C GLN A 94 16.13 -11.00 4.15
N HIS A 95 15.91 -9.71 3.92
CA HIS A 95 16.96 -8.73 3.61
C HIS A 95 17.38 -7.89 4.83
N GLY A 96 17.12 -8.38 6.05
CA GLY A 96 17.63 -7.78 7.29
C GLY A 96 16.82 -6.60 7.84
N VAL A 97 15.62 -6.35 7.31
CA VAL A 97 14.69 -5.35 7.87
C VAL A 97 13.72 -6.05 8.82
N SER A 98 14.09 -6.10 10.10
CA SER A 98 13.32 -6.81 11.14
C SER A 98 12.24 -5.95 11.81
N ASP A 99 12.48 -4.65 11.93
CA ASP A 99 11.55 -3.69 12.53
C ASP A 99 10.96 -2.84 11.42
N MET A 100 9.71 -3.12 11.05
CA MET A 100 8.96 -2.20 10.21
C MET A 100 8.82 -0.88 10.96
N MET A 101 9.50 0.14 10.46
CA MET A 101 9.51 1.47 11.06
C MET A 101 8.08 1.96 11.17
N ASN A 102 7.56 2.05 12.40
CA ASN A 102 6.34 2.77 12.62
C ASN A 102 6.61 4.21 12.18
N VAL A 103 5.93 4.64 11.13
CA VAL A 103 6.14 5.98 10.59
C VAL A 103 5.81 7.07 11.65
N HIS A 104 5.06 6.70 12.70
CA HIS A 104 4.79 7.53 13.86
C HIS A 104 5.88 7.52 14.95
N THR A 105 6.82 6.55 15.00
CA THR A 105 7.92 6.57 15.98
C THR A 105 9.01 7.61 15.67
N HIS A 106 8.92 8.29 14.52
CA HIS A 106 9.77 9.43 14.16
C HIS A 106 9.04 10.78 14.15
N GLN A 107 7.90 10.91 14.85
CA GLN A 107 7.33 12.23 15.05
C GLN A 107 8.18 12.98 16.11
N PRO A 108 8.92 14.06 15.75
CA PRO A 108 9.44 14.94 16.78
C PRO A 108 8.23 15.53 17.48
N LEU A 109 8.26 15.51 18.81
CA LEU A 109 7.28 16.14 19.69
C LEU A 109 6.74 17.44 19.08
N ARG A 110 5.51 17.38 18.58
CA ARG A 110 4.64 18.51 18.24
C ARG A 110 3.26 18.05 18.73
N TYR A 111 2.73 18.51 19.85
CA TYR A 111 2.82 19.81 20.50
C TYR A 111 2.78 19.67 22.02
N MET A 112 3.42 20.62 22.71
CA MET A 112 3.00 21.11 24.03
C MET A 112 1.53 21.54 24.00
#